data_AF-A0A0Q8E6L8-F1
#
_entry.id   AF-A0A0Q8E6L8-F1
#
_cell.length_a   1.000
_cell.length_b   1.000
_cell.length_c   1.000
_cell.angle_alpha   90.00
_cell.angle_beta   90.00
_cell.angle_gamma   90.00
#
_symmetry.space_group_name_H-M   'P 1'
#
loop_
_entity.id
_entity.type
_entity.pdbx_description
1 polymer ?
#
loop_
_entity_poly.entity_id
_entity_poly.type
_entity_poly.pdbx_seq_one_letter_code
_entity_poly.pdbx_strand_id
1 'polypeptide(L)'
;MPDTSSRTAAPESGTRPASGLLRRALAETRSSRAPGLTPYVPERPFPWGGAGMPLAGDEARPGAGPGGGGRAVIDLDRVLRLSLAAPAGTPGRLRPVPSAGALHPVRAHLLIGPGCSLPPGRYAYDPRAHRAHRRGPAPDGVSPGVLVVLTVAASRTVAHYGHRAWPLLLLDTGHAAAALALAGPPAADVLVCFDADGALLSAAAGLHAAPDRPDTRPGAEPELPLAAVRLTPTGVTADAPGTLTAWAGPIRAGTPSARPGAETAAPTELAAARNLLHHIARAPELPGGTWHPAPRPEPVTDGALEKRRSAPPDDLTHPPGEDPLARLLTTARTARPDGPAWTAAVGGDAPALYAKAPGSRGLDVRASGDARPTLARWAAGQQWIGGAGAVLLAHGCPGDAPAAAVRTCHLAAGYAAGAVQAHATALGLRSRPIGSWQRADLGAALGEAPGRDWIVHGLAVGAPPPPGRAAPGFVRHPPTAERPAALTPLASSPPVTTAPGSTPSASTPPAPEARLPTPPAPTPPATATTTPAAPATPPGEEERP
;
A
#
# COMPACT_ATOMS: atom_id res chain seq x y z
N MET A 1 -32.74 -9.42 63.39
CA MET A 1 -32.17 -10.56 62.63
C MET A 1 -32.57 -10.37 61.17
N PRO A 2 -31.69 -9.83 60.32
CA PRO A 2 -31.87 -9.89 58.87
C PRO A 2 -31.48 -11.28 58.35
N ASP A 3 -31.90 -11.61 57.14
CA ASP A 3 -31.22 -12.61 56.31
C ASP A 3 -30.91 -12.00 54.94
N THR A 4 -29.78 -12.38 54.35
CA THR A 4 -29.09 -11.61 53.31
C THR A 4 -28.80 -12.43 52.06
N SER A 5 -29.24 -11.93 50.89
CA SER A 5 -28.73 -12.39 49.59
C SER A 5 -28.95 -11.35 48.47
N SER A 6 -28.46 -10.12 48.68
CA SER A 6 -28.31 -9.13 47.61
C SER A 6 -27.16 -9.54 46.67
N ARG A 7 -27.44 -10.43 45.70
CA ARG A 7 -26.46 -10.82 44.68
C ARG A 7 -26.29 -9.68 43.67
N THR A 8 -25.38 -8.77 43.95
CA THR A 8 -25.03 -7.64 43.08
C THR A 8 -24.65 -8.14 41.68
N ALA A 9 -25.48 -7.83 40.68
CA ALA A 9 -25.11 -8.05 39.28
C ALA A 9 -23.95 -7.12 38.92
N ALA A 10 -22.87 -7.68 38.37
CA ALA A 10 -21.82 -6.88 37.77
C ALA A 10 -22.39 -6.12 36.55
N PRO A 11 -21.94 -4.90 36.25
CA PRO A 11 -22.41 -4.18 35.07
C PRO A 11 -22.02 -4.97 33.82
N GLU A 12 -23.00 -5.29 32.98
CA GLU A 12 -22.75 -5.88 31.66
C GLU A 12 -21.79 -4.98 30.89
N SER A 13 -20.78 -5.58 30.24
CA SER A 13 -19.73 -4.85 29.54
C SER A 13 -20.30 -4.22 28.25
N GLY A 14 -20.96 -3.08 28.40
CA GLY A 14 -21.83 -2.48 27.39
C GLY A 14 -21.17 -2.36 26.02
N THR A 15 -21.63 -3.20 25.09
CA THR A 15 -21.23 -3.21 23.68
C THR A 15 -21.62 -1.87 23.04
N ARG A 16 -20.71 -0.90 23.05
CA ARG A 16 -20.96 0.44 22.50
C ARG A 16 -21.47 0.31 21.05
N PRO A 17 -22.54 1.02 20.66
CA PRO A 17 -23.09 0.90 19.31
C PRO A 17 -22.01 1.23 18.28
N ALA A 18 -21.85 0.36 17.28
CA ALA A 18 -20.72 0.40 16.35
C ALA A 18 -20.60 1.72 15.56
N SER A 19 -21.72 2.42 15.32
CA SER A 19 -21.76 3.77 14.77
C SER A 19 -20.99 4.80 15.61
N GLY A 20 -20.99 4.68 16.93
CA GLY A 20 -20.21 5.51 17.85
C GLY A 20 -18.71 5.21 17.80
N LEU A 21 -18.33 3.94 17.56
CA LEU A 21 -16.93 3.54 17.37
C LEU A 21 -16.37 4.12 16.06
N LEU A 22 -17.10 4.00 14.95
CA LEU A 22 -16.70 4.55 13.65
C LEU A 22 -16.58 6.08 13.69
N ARG A 23 -17.58 6.78 14.25
CA ARG A 23 -17.56 8.24 14.43
C ARG A 23 -16.34 8.70 15.23
N ARG A 24 -16.00 7.99 16.31
CA ARG A 24 -14.81 8.28 17.11
C ARG A 24 -13.52 8.06 16.29
N ALA A 25 -13.41 6.96 15.56
CA ALA A 25 -12.22 6.66 14.75
C ALA A 25 -12.00 7.70 13.63
N LEU A 26 -13.06 8.14 12.96
CA LEU A 26 -13.01 9.24 11.99
C LEU A 26 -12.50 10.54 12.62
N ALA A 27 -13.06 10.94 13.77
CA ALA A 27 -12.65 12.14 14.49
C ALA A 27 -11.18 12.04 14.99
N GLU A 28 -10.75 10.86 15.43
CA GLU A 28 -9.40 10.59 15.92
C GLU A 28 -8.36 10.69 14.79
N THR A 29 -8.61 10.04 13.65
CA THR A 29 -7.78 10.14 12.43
C THR A 29 -7.69 11.57 11.89
N ARG A 30 -8.80 12.33 11.94
CA ARG A 30 -8.87 13.73 11.49
C ARG A 30 -8.30 14.72 12.53
N SER A 31 -7.90 14.26 13.71
CA SER A 31 -7.33 15.11 14.77
C SER A 31 -5.88 15.49 14.48
N SER A 32 -5.43 16.63 14.99
CA SER A 32 -4.03 17.07 14.87
C SER A 32 -3.05 16.30 15.77
N ARG A 33 -3.49 15.27 16.52
CA ARG A 33 -2.62 14.46 17.38
C ARG A 33 -1.60 13.70 16.54
N ALA A 34 -0.32 13.76 16.88
CA ALA A 34 0.71 12.94 16.25
C ALA A 34 0.49 11.44 16.57
N PRO A 35 0.74 10.51 15.62
CA PRO A 35 0.78 9.08 15.93
C PRO A 35 1.82 8.75 17.00
N GLY A 36 1.56 7.71 17.81
CA GLY A 36 2.57 7.20 18.74
C GLY A 36 3.67 6.45 17.98
N LEU A 37 4.93 6.71 18.31
CA LEU A 37 6.06 5.99 17.72
C LEU A 37 6.03 4.52 18.17
N THR A 38 5.85 3.62 17.20
CA THR A 38 5.92 2.16 17.41
C THR A 38 7.22 1.64 16.79
N PRO A 39 7.86 0.58 17.34
CA PRO A 39 9.02 -0.04 16.71
C PRO A 39 8.76 -0.47 15.26
N TYR A 40 9.79 -0.43 14.43
CA TYR A 40 9.69 -0.81 13.02
C TYR A 40 9.23 -2.27 12.86
N VAL A 41 8.15 -2.48 12.11
CA VAL A 41 7.64 -3.81 11.75
C VAL A 41 8.08 -4.16 10.32
N PRO A 42 8.85 -5.25 10.11
CA PRO A 42 9.23 -5.70 8.77
C PRO A 42 8.05 -6.30 8.00
N GLU A 43 8.19 -6.39 6.67
CA GLU A 43 7.25 -7.11 5.81
C GLU A 43 7.34 -8.61 6.10
N ARG A 44 6.36 -9.16 6.81
CA ARG A 44 6.27 -10.62 7.03
C ARG A 44 6.00 -11.31 5.68
N PRO A 45 6.72 -12.42 5.36
CA PRO A 45 6.46 -13.21 4.16
C PRO A 45 4.99 -13.66 4.05
N PHE A 46 4.58 -14.08 2.85
CA PHE A 46 3.27 -14.71 2.68
C PHE A 46 3.19 -15.98 3.54
N PRO A 47 2.21 -16.10 4.45
CA PRO A 47 2.24 -17.09 5.53
C PRO A 47 1.98 -18.53 5.05
N TRP A 48 1.80 -18.74 3.75
CA TRP A 48 1.35 -20.00 3.14
C TRP A 48 2.50 -20.90 2.69
N GLY A 49 3.62 -20.32 2.20
CA GLY A 49 4.83 -21.04 1.79
C GLY A 49 4.71 -21.79 0.46
N GLY A 50 5.61 -22.74 0.24
CA GLY A 50 5.68 -23.55 -0.99
C GLY A 50 6.45 -22.88 -2.14
N ALA A 51 6.85 -23.67 -3.14
CA ALA A 51 7.59 -23.19 -4.31
C ALA A 51 6.74 -22.19 -5.13
N GLY A 52 7.27 -20.98 -5.33
CA GLY A 52 6.63 -19.95 -6.13
C GLY A 52 6.75 -20.25 -7.62
N MET A 53 5.63 -20.37 -8.33
CA MET A 53 5.59 -20.62 -9.77
C MET A 53 5.85 -19.32 -10.55
N PRO A 54 6.53 -19.39 -11.72
CA PRO A 54 6.57 -18.26 -12.66
C PRO A 54 5.15 -17.90 -13.13
N LEU A 55 4.95 -16.66 -13.58
CA LEU A 55 3.66 -16.16 -14.08
C LEU A 55 3.49 -16.32 -15.60
N ALA A 56 4.60 -16.38 -16.33
CA ALA A 56 4.62 -16.80 -17.71
C ALA A 56 4.22 -18.28 -17.79
N GLY A 57 3.39 -18.63 -18.78
CA GLY A 57 2.91 -19.99 -18.98
C GLY A 57 4.03 -20.95 -19.42
N ASP A 58 3.77 -22.25 -19.30
CA ASP A 58 4.73 -23.33 -19.57
C ASP A 58 4.98 -23.57 -21.08
N GLU A 59 4.79 -22.54 -21.92
CA GLU A 59 5.04 -22.54 -23.38
C GLU A 59 6.53 -22.78 -23.73
N ALA A 60 7.42 -22.72 -22.74
CA ALA A 60 8.87 -22.90 -22.88
C ALA A 60 9.38 -24.32 -22.53
N ARG A 61 8.52 -25.34 -22.50
CA ARG A 61 8.95 -26.75 -22.43
C ARG A 61 9.22 -27.33 -23.83
N PRO A 62 10.49 -27.56 -24.25
CA PRO A 62 10.78 -28.22 -25.51
C PRO A 62 10.31 -29.69 -25.44
N GLY A 63 9.28 -30.03 -26.22
CA GLY A 63 8.69 -31.37 -26.26
C GLY A 63 7.15 -31.40 -26.29
N ALA A 64 6.47 -30.28 -26.03
CA ALA A 64 5.03 -30.19 -26.27
C ALA A 64 4.74 -30.19 -27.80
N GLY A 65 3.97 -31.18 -28.28
CA GLY A 65 3.67 -31.33 -29.70
C GLY A 65 2.71 -30.25 -30.24
N PRO A 66 2.64 -30.07 -31.58
CA PRO A 66 1.81 -29.04 -32.22
C PRO A 66 0.32 -29.39 -32.21
N GLY A 67 -0.32 -29.28 -31.05
CA GLY A 67 -1.77 -29.48 -30.89
C GLY A 67 -2.28 -29.02 -29.52
N GLY A 68 -3.00 -27.89 -29.48
CA GLY A 68 -3.67 -27.37 -28.27
C GLY A 68 -3.06 -26.12 -27.63
N GLY A 69 -1.94 -25.59 -28.17
CA GLY A 69 -1.29 -24.37 -27.69
C GLY A 69 -2.05 -23.06 -28.00
N GLY A 70 -3.22 -22.86 -27.39
CA GLY A 70 -3.94 -21.59 -27.43
C GLY A 70 -3.30 -20.56 -26.49
N ARG A 71 -2.65 -19.53 -27.06
CA ARG A 71 -2.03 -18.43 -26.30
C ARG A 71 -3.02 -17.83 -25.30
N ALA A 72 -2.59 -17.66 -24.05
CA ALA A 72 -3.43 -17.10 -22.99
C ALA A 72 -3.96 -15.70 -23.35
N VAL A 73 -5.28 -15.50 -23.19
CA VAL A 73 -5.94 -14.21 -23.46
C VAL A 73 -5.63 -13.20 -22.35
N ILE A 74 -5.50 -13.68 -21.11
CA ILE A 74 -5.06 -12.87 -19.97
C ILE A 74 -3.66 -13.31 -19.53
N ASP A 75 -2.67 -12.57 -20.01
CA ASP A 75 -1.28 -12.63 -19.56
C ASP A 75 -1.15 -12.02 -18.15
N LEU A 76 -1.04 -12.89 -17.15
CA LEU A 76 -0.91 -12.48 -15.74
C LEU A 76 0.49 -11.96 -15.41
N ASP A 77 1.51 -12.36 -16.18
CA ASP A 77 2.89 -11.89 -16.03
C ASP A 77 2.97 -10.39 -16.37
N ARG A 78 2.43 -9.99 -17.53
CA ARG A 78 2.27 -8.58 -17.90
C ARG A 78 1.35 -7.82 -16.94
N VAL A 79 0.16 -8.35 -16.63
CA VAL A 79 -0.82 -7.65 -15.77
C VAL A 79 -0.23 -7.37 -14.38
N LEU A 80 0.44 -8.34 -13.76
CA LEU A 80 1.02 -8.18 -12.41
C LEU A 80 2.31 -7.34 -12.43
N ARG A 81 3.06 -7.32 -13.54
CA ARG A 81 4.24 -6.45 -13.73
C ARG A 81 3.86 -4.97 -13.81
N LEU A 82 2.83 -4.62 -14.57
CA LEU A 82 2.39 -3.23 -14.76
C LEU A 82 1.65 -2.65 -13.54
N SER A 83 1.23 -3.50 -12.59
CA SER A 83 0.39 -3.13 -11.45
C SER A 83 1.10 -3.22 -10.10
N LEU A 84 1.49 -4.44 -9.69
CA LEU A 84 1.78 -4.78 -8.29
C LEU A 84 3.22 -5.24 -8.03
N ALA A 85 3.97 -5.67 -9.05
CA ALA A 85 5.32 -6.20 -8.90
C ALA A 85 6.33 -5.17 -8.35
N ALA A 86 7.30 -5.64 -7.58
CA ALA A 86 8.56 -4.94 -7.42
C ALA A 86 9.37 -5.00 -8.74
N PRO A 87 10.04 -3.93 -9.15
CA PRO A 87 11.01 -4.00 -10.24
C PRO A 87 12.14 -4.99 -9.89
N ALA A 88 12.50 -5.85 -10.84
CA ALA A 88 13.53 -6.88 -10.65
C ALA A 88 14.87 -6.28 -10.20
N GLY A 89 15.58 -6.98 -9.32
CA GLY A 89 16.86 -6.51 -8.75
C GLY A 89 16.75 -5.39 -7.71
N THR A 90 15.54 -4.90 -7.39
CA THR A 90 15.36 -3.86 -6.35
C THR A 90 14.91 -4.43 -4.99
N PRO A 91 15.12 -3.72 -3.87
CA PRO A 91 14.59 -4.12 -2.55
C PRO A 91 13.05 -4.13 -2.41
N GLY A 92 12.29 -3.84 -3.47
CA GLY A 92 10.83 -3.84 -3.45
C GLY A 92 10.15 -2.72 -2.65
N ARG A 93 10.90 -1.70 -2.19
CA ARG A 93 10.35 -0.45 -1.59
C ARG A 93 9.49 0.30 -2.62
N LEU A 94 9.93 0.37 -3.87
CA LEU A 94 9.14 0.98 -4.95
C LEU A 94 8.48 -0.12 -5.79
N ARG A 95 7.23 0.12 -6.18
CA ARG A 95 6.37 -0.70 -7.04
C ARG A 95 5.58 0.27 -7.95
N PRO A 96 4.93 -0.17 -9.04
CA PRO A 96 4.10 0.73 -9.85
C PRO A 96 2.95 1.29 -9.01
N VAL A 97 2.20 0.45 -8.30
CA VAL A 97 1.23 0.90 -7.29
C VAL A 97 1.90 1.76 -6.20
N PRO A 98 1.40 2.97 -5.91
CA PRO A 98 1.88 3.76 -4.77
C PRO A 98 1.34 3.19 -3.46
N SER A 99 2.03 3.44 -2.36
CA SER A 99 1.59 3.08 -1.02
C SER A 99 2.07 4.10 0.00
N ALA A 100 1.25 4.39 1.01
CA ALA A 100 1.63 5.25 2.12
C ALA A 100 2.94 4.77 2.78
N GLY A 101 3.95 5.63 2.83
CA GLY A 101 5.27 5.32 3.40
C GLY A 101 6.06 4.23 2.65
N ALA A 102 5.61 3.84 1.45
CA ALA A 102 6.10 2.66 0.72
C ALA A 102 5.99 1.35 1.54
N LEU A 103 4.94 1.21 2.34
CA LEU A 103 4.72 0.09 3.26
C LEU A 103 3.99 -1.10 2.63
N HIS A 104 3.42 -0.92 1.43
CA HIS A 104 2.76 -1.92 0.58
C HIS A 104 1.94 -2.97 1.37
N PRO A 105 0.91 -2.53 2.11
CA PRO A 105 0.12 -3.41 2.98
C PRO A 105 -0.80 -4.36 2.21
N VAL A 106 -1.07 -4.07 0.92
CA VAL A 106 -2.02 -4.81 0.10
C VAL A 106 -1.43 -6.13 -0.40
N ARG A 107 -2.15 -7.23 -0.15
CA ARG A 107 -1.89 -8.58 -0.63
C ARG A 107 -2.98 -8.99 -1.64
N ALA A 108 -2.57 -9.62 -2.73
CA ALA A 108 -3.44 -10.07 -3.81
C ALA A 108 -3.54 -11.60 -3.84
N HIS A 109 -4.78 -12.10 -3.78
CA HIS A 109 -5.10 -13.53 -3.95
C HIS A 109 -5.75 -13.71 -5.32
N LEU A 110 -5.12 -14.51 -6.18
CA LEU A 110 -5.56 -14.75 -7.55
C LEU A 110 -6.45 -15.99 -7.58
N LEU A 111 -7.66 -15.83 -8.13
CA LEU A 111 -8.67 -16.86 -8.30
C LEU A 111 -8.85 -17.06 -9.80
N ILE A 112 -8.16 -18.07 -10.32
CA ILE A 112 -7.85 -18.21 -11.75
C ILE A 112 -8.74 -19.28 -12.38
N GLY A 113 -9.49 -18.90 -13.40
CA GLY A 113 -10.21 -19.79 -14.30
C GLY A 113 -9.43 -20.04 -15.61
N PRO A 114 -10.04 -20.71 -16.61
CA PRO A 114 -9.40 -20.95 -17.90
C PRO A 114 -9.11 -19.65 -18.68
N GLY A 115 -8.17 -19.70 -19.63
CA GLY A 115 -7.82 -18.56 -20.49
C GLY A 115 -6.75 -17.58 -19.94
N CYS A 116 -6.20 -17.86 -18.76
CA CYS A 116 -5.07 -17.13 -18.17
C CYS A 116 -3.72 -17.83 -18.42
N SER A 117 -2.60 -17.13 -18.21
CA SER A 117 -1.24 -17.69 -18.34
C SER A 117 -0.86 -18.70 -17.24
N LEU A 118 -1.68 -18.84 -16.19
CA LEU A 118 -1.55 -19.85 -15.13
C LEU A 118 -2.69 -20.87 -15.20
N PRO A 119 -2.46 -22.14 -14.81
CA PRO A 119 -3.52 -23.14 -14.67
C PRO A 119 -4.61 -22.71 -13.68
N PRO A 120 -5.86 -23.19 -13.84
CA PRO A 120 -6.94 -22.85 -12.92
C PRO A 120 -6.66 -23.25 -11.46
N GLY A 121 -6.95 -22.34 -10.53
CA GLY A 121 -6.66 -22.52 -9.11
C GLY A 121 -6.76 -21.24 -8.27
N ARG A 122 -6.62 -21.42 -6.95
CA ARG A 122 -6.38 -20.32 -6.01
C ARG A 122 -4.88 -20.14 -5.81
N TYR A 123 -4.40 -18.90 -5.78
CA TYR A 123 -2.98 -18.56 -5.60
C TYR A 123 -2.82 -17.32 -4.71
N ALA A 124 -1.74 -17.25 -3.94
CA ALA A 124 -1.26 -16.01 -3.33
C ALA A 124 -0.12 -15.44 -4.20
N TYR A 125 -0.16 -14.15 -4.52
CA TYR A 125 0.86 -13.50 -5.35
C TYR A 125 1.93 -12.82 -4.48
N ASP A 126 3.20 -13.22 -4.64
CA ASP A 126 4.34 -12.49 -4.08
C ASP A 126 4.82 -11.41 -5.09
N PRO A 127 4.63 -10.12 -4.80
CA PRO A 127 5.10 -9.03 -5.63
C PRO A 127 6.62 -8.82 -5.58
N ARG A 128 7.32 -9.29 -4.54
CA ARG A 128 8.78 -9.15 -4.41
C ARG A 128 9.51 -10.15 -5.30
N ALA A 129 9.12 -11.43 -5.23
CA ALA A 129 9.66 -12.47 -6.09
C ALA A 129 9.05 -12.48 -7.51
N HIS A 130 7.91 -11.81 -7.70
CA HIS A 130 7.07 -11.89 -8.91
C HIS A 130 6.69 -13.36 -9.21
N ARG A 131 6.03 -14.00 -8.23
CA ARG A 131 5.69 -15.44 -8.24
C ARG A 131 4.27 -15.70 -7.70
N ALA A 132 3.65 -16.77 -8.18
CA ALA A 132 2.37 -17.26 -7.67
C ALA A 132 2.55 -18.53 -6.83
N HIS A 133 2.08 -18.52 -5.58
CA HIS A 133 2.11 -19.67 -4.67
C HIS A 133 0.73 -20.34 -4.67
N ARG A 134 0.65 -21.60 -5.12
CA ARG A 134 -0.64 -22.31 -5.25
C ARG A 134 -1.25 -22.62 -3.88
N ARG A 135 -2.52 -22.27 -3.71
CA ARG A 135 -3.30 -22.36 -2.47
C ARG A 135 -4.38 -23.44 -2.51
N GLY A 136 -4.89 -23.77 -3.69
CA GLY A 136 -5.93 -24.80 -3.87
C GLY A 136 -6.40 -24.94 -5.32
N PRO A 137 -7.30 -25.90 -5.61
CA PRO A 137 -7.94 -26.04 -6.92
C PRO A 137 -8.91 -24.88 -7.19
N ALA A 138 -9.37 -24.78 -8.44
CA ALA A 138 -10.55 -24.00 -8.79
C ALA A 138 -11.83 -24.76 -8.42
N PRO A 139 -12.99 -24.09 -8.29
CA PRO A 139 -14.29 -24.73 -8.37
C PRO A 139 -14.48 -25.43 -9.71
N ASP A 140 -15.26 -26.53 -9.72
CA ASP A 140 -15.64 -27.20 -10.95
C ASP A 140 -16.56 -26.27 -11.78
N GLY A 141 -16.33 -26.17 -13.09
CA GLY A 141 -17.13 -25.31 -13.99
C GLY A 141 -16.88 -23.79 -13.89
N VAL A 142 -15.78 -23.35 -13.28
CA VAL A 142 -15.47 -21.92 -13.12
C VAL A 142 -15.35 -21.16 -14.46
N SER A 143 -15.88 -19.93 -14.50
CA SER A 143 -15.82 -19.05 -15.68
C SER A 143 -14.40 -18.66 -16.09
N PRO A 144 -14.14 -18.39 -17.38
CA PRO A 144 -12.85 -17.91 -17.87
C PRO A 144 -12.38 -16.59 -17.23
N GLY A 145 -11.07 -16.40 -17.17
CA GLY A 145 -10.41 -15.19 -16.68
C GLY A 145 -9.91 -15.30 -15.23
N VAL A 146 -9.73 -14.15 -14.57
CA VAL A 146 -9.19 -14.06 -13.21
C VAL A 146 -10.01 -13.11 -12.35
N LEU A 147 -10.26 -13.53 -11.11
CA LEU A 147 -10.78 -12.73 -10.03
C LEU A 147 -9.66 -12.52 -9.00
N VAL A 148 -9.33 -11.28 -8.68
CA VAL A 148 -8.29 -10.91 -7.71
C VAL A 148 -8.96 -10.34 -6.47
N VAL A 149 -8.83 -11.02 -5.33
CA VAL A 149 -9.27 -10.51 -4.02
C VAL A 149 -8.12 -9.72 -3.40
N LEU A 150 -8.40 -8.47 -3.01
CA LEU A 150 -7.46 -7.57 -2.36
C LEU A 150 -7.71 -7.54 -0.85
N THR A 151 -6.63 -7.77 -0.11
CA THR A 151 -6.58 -7.85 1.36
C THR A 151 -5.47 -6.95 1.90
N VAL A 152 -5.52 -6.57 3.18
CA VAL A 152 -4.46 -5.79 3.82
C VAL A 152 -3.86 -6.47 5.06
N ALA A 153 -2.53 -6.36 5.17
CA ALA A 153 -1.74 -6.64 6.35
C ALA A 153 -1.45 -5.32 7.09
N ALA A 154 -2.10 -5.09 8.23
CA ALA A 154 -2.19 -3.76 8.86
C ALA A 154 -0.94 -3.34 9.65
N SER A 155 -0.14 -4.28 10.17
CA SER A 155 0.86 -4.02 11.23
C SER A 155 1.89 -2.95 10.87
N ARG A 156 2.37 -2.93 9.61
CA ARG A 156 3.37 -1.94 9.15
C ARG A 156 2.80 -0.54 9.11
N THR A 157 1.61 -0.39 8.51
CA THR A 157 0.93 0.91 8.37
C THR A 157 0.51 1.44 9.73
N VAL A 158 0.05 0.57 10.64
CA VAL A 158 -0.22 0.96 12.04
C VAL A 158 1.07 1.33 12.79
N ALA A 159 2.16 0.59 12.65
CA ALA A 159 3.42 0.93 13.33
C ALA A 159 4.01 2.29 12.89
N HIS A 160 3.72 2.73 11.67
CA HIS A 160 4.22 4.00 11.12
C HIS A 160 3.22 5.18 11.26
N TYR A 161 1.90 4.92 11.15
CA TYR A 161 0.86 5.96 11.14
C TYR A 161 -0.13 5.88 12.31
N GLY A 162 -0.04 4.86 13.17
CA GLY A 162 -0.90 4.66 14.33
C GLY A 162 -2.38 4.72 14.01
N HIS A 163 -3.14 5.45 14.82
CA HIS A 163 -4.55 5.81 14.60
C HIS A 163 -4.88 6.44 13.22
N ARG A 164 -3.89 6.92 12.45
CA ARG A 164 -4.09 7.42 11.07
C ARG A 164 -3.93 6.34 9.99
N ALA A 165 -3.65 5.08 10.36
CA ALA A 165 -3.35 4.00 9.42
C ALA A 165 -4.57 3.41 8.70
N TRP A 166 -5.72 3.28 9.37
CA TRP A 166 -6.86 2.54 8.81
C TRP A 166 -7.45 3.12 7.51
N PRO A 167 -7.51 4.45 7.26
CA PRO A 167 -7.94 4.97 5.97
C PRO A 167 -6.84 4.87 4.92
N LEU A 168 -5.56 4.95 5.29
CA LEU A 168 -4.44 4.70 4.39
C LEU A 168 -4.48 3.27 3.85
N LEU A 169 -4.91 2.29 4.66
CA LEU A 169 -5.12 0.90 4.23
C LEU A 169 -6.25 0.75 3.19
N LEU A 170 -7.32 1.54 3.31
CA LEU A 170 -8.38 1.65 2.28
C LEU A 170 -7.86 2.35 1.02
N LEU A 171 -7.14 3.46 1.16
CA LEU A 171 -6.59 4.23 0.03
C LEU A 171 -5.58 3.41 -0.78
N ASP A 172 -4.63 2.74 -0.13
CA ASP A 172 -3.65 1.85 -0.77
C ASP A 172 -4.34 0.69 -1.51
N THR A 173 -5.46 0.18 -0.97
CA THR A 173 -6.27 -0.85 -1.64
C THR A 173 -6.97 -0.30 -2.89
N GLY A 174 -7.48 0.94 -2.83
CA GLY A 174 -8.01 1.64 -3.99
C GLY A 174 -6.95 1.82 -5.09
N HIS A 175 -5.74 2.25 -4.71
CA HIS A 175 -4.59 2.35 -5.64
C HIS A 175 -4.21 1.00 -6.26
N ALA A 176 -4.23 -0.09 -5.48
CA ALA A 176 -3.96 -1.43 -5.98
C ALA A 176 -5.05 -1.92 -6.97
N ALA A 177 -6.32 -1.63 -6.69
CA ALA A 177 -7.43 -1.92 -7.58
C ALA A 177 -7.31 -1.14 -8.91
N ALA A 178 -6.96 0.14 -8.86
CA ALA A 178 -6.71 0.95 -10.06
C ALA A 178 -5.48 0.43 -10.84
N ALA A 179 -4.39 0.10 -10.15
CA ALA A 179 -3.20 -0.45 -10.79
C ALA A 179 -3.50 -1.75 -11.56
N LEU A 180 -4.26 -2.67 -10.95
CA LEU A 180 -4.72 -3.91 -11.61
C LEU A 180 -5.66 -3.63 -12.79
N ALA A 181 -6.65 -2.76 -12.60
CA ALA A 181 -7.65 -2.47 -13.64
C ALA A 181 -7.01 -1.82 -14.87
N LEU A 182 -6.16 -0.81 -14.66
CA LEU A 182 -5.40 -0.17 -15.73
C LEU A 182 -4.46 -1.15 -16.44
N ALA A 183 -3.88 -2.12 -15.73
CA ALA A 183 -2.99 -3.12 -16.32
C ALA A 183 -3.73 -4.16 -17.21
N GLY A 184 -5.06 -4.24 -17.13
CA GLY A 184 -5.88 -5.12 -17.97
C GLY A 184 -5.58 -4.94 -19.47
N PRO A 185 -5.53 -6.03 -20.26
CA PRO A 185 -5.34 -5.94 -21.71
C PRO A 185 -6.64 -5.50 -22.40
N PRO A 186 -6.58 -4.87 -23.60
CA PRO A 186 -7.78 -4.48 -24.36
C PRO A 186 -8.74 -5.63 -24.73
N ALA A 187 -8.26 -6.88 -24.70
CA ALA A 187 -9.05 -8.09 -24.93
C ALA A 187 -9.68 -8.67 -23.64
N ALA A 188 -9.78 -7.87 -22.57
CA ALA A 188 -10.45 -8.26 -21.34
C ALA A 188 -11.41 -7.19 -20.80
N ASP A 189 -12.64 -7.60 -20.49
CA ASP A 189 -13.60 -6.83 -19.73
C ASP A 189 -13.16 -6.77 -18.26
N VAL A 190 -12.97 -5.56 -17.74
CA VAL A 190 -12.47 -5.31 -16.38
C VAL A 190 -13.59 -4.73 -15.50
N LEU A 191 -13.83 -5.37 -14.36
CA LEU A 191 -14.79 -4.94 -13.34
C LEU A 191 -14.11 -4.76 -11.98
N VAL A 192 -14.55 -3.77 -11.20
CA VAL A 192 -14.16 -3.58 -9.79
C VAL A 192 -15.36 -3.62 -8.85
N CYS A 193 -15.13 -4.10 -7.63
CA CYS A 193 -16.10 -4.17 -6.54
C CYS A 193 -15.43 -3.77 -5.22
N PHE A 194 -16.09 -2.89 -4.46
CA PHE A 194 -15.55 -2.25 -3.25
C PHE A 194 -16.41 -2.47 -1.99
N ASP A 195 -17.56 -3.13 -2.14
CA ASP A 195 -18.63 -3.23 -1.16
C ASP A 195 -19.03 -4.69 -0.83
N ALA A 196 -18.61 -5.69 -1.62
CA ALA A 196 -18.81 -7.11 -1.31
C ALA A 196 -18.37 -7.48 0.13
N ASP A 197 -19.08 -8.40 0.76
CA ASP A 197 -18.88 -8.73 2.17
C ASP A 197 -17.52 -9.39 2.44
N GLY A 198 -16.86 -8.94 3.51
CA GLY A 198 -15.53 -9.40 3.92
C GLY A 198 -15.45 -10.89 4.26
N ALA A 199 -16.53 -11.53 4.71
CA ALA A 199 -16.55 -12.98 4.91
C ALA A 199 -16.62 -13.73 3.57
N LEU A 200 -17.40 -13.22 2.59
CA LEU A 200 -17.45 -13.81 1.24
C LEU A 200 -16.10 -13.66 0.51
N LEU A 201 -15.49 -12.48 0.58
CA LEU A 201 -14.14 -12.23 0.05
C LEU A 201 -13.08 -13.12 0.74
N SER A 202 -13.17 -13.32 2.06
CA SER A 202 -12.29 -14.25 2.80
C SER A 202 -12.44 -15.69 2.30
N ALA A 203 -13.67 -16.18 2.21
CA ALA A 203 -13.97 -17.54 1.77
C ALA A 203 -13.49 -17.79 0.34
N ALA A 204 -13.73 -16.84 -0.58
CA ALA A 204 -13.26 -16.91 -1.96
C ALA A 204 -11.73 -17.03 -2.06
N ALA A 205 -11.00 -16.20 -1.29
CA ALA A 205 -9.54 -16.22 -1.19
C ALA A 205 -8.95 -17.45 -0.45
N GLY A 206 -9.80 -18.29 0.14
CA GLY A 206 -9.35 -19.38 1.01
C GLY A 206 -8.66 -18.87 2.28
N LEU A 207 -9.24 -17.85 2.91
CA LEU A 207 -8.79 -17.24 4.17
C LEU A 207 -9.82 -17.52 5.27
N HIS A 208 -9.38 -17.49 6.54
CA HIS A 208 -10.26 -17.69 7.69
C HIS A 208 -11.07 -16.42 7.98
N ALA A 209 -12.38 -16.57 8.20
CA ALA A 209 -13.35 -15.47 8.17
C ALA A 209 -13.39 -14.55 9.41
N ALA A 210 -12.53 -14.77 10.42
CA ALA A 210 -12.57 -14.02 11.68
C ALA A 210 -11.15 -13.67 12.18
N PRO A 211 -10.88 -12.41 12.60
CA PRO A 211 -9.61 -12.03 13.21
C PRO A 211 -9.47 -12.56 14.66
N ASP A 212 -10.59 -12.89 15.32
CA ASP A 212 -10.64 -13.28 16.73
C ASP A 212 -10.47 -14.80 16.97
N ARG A 213 -10.23 -15.60 15.92
CA ARG A 213 -9.96 -17.04 16.07
C ARG A 213 -8.45 -17.27 16.24
N PRO A 214 -7.98 -17.92 17.32
CA PRO A 214 -6.55 -18.15 17.59
C PRO A 214 -5.91 -19.25 16.72
N ASP A 215 -6.54 -19.61 15.59
CA ASP A 215 -6.10 -20.65 14.66
C ASP A 215 -5.10 -20.14 13.60
N THR A 216 -4.70 -18.86 13.68
CA THR A 216 -3.64 -18.28 12.85
C THR A 216 -2.28 -18.94 13.16
N ARG A 217 -1.55 -19.36 12.12
CA ARG A 217 -0.14 -19.79 12.23
C ARG A 217 0.65 -18.79 13.10
N PRO A 218 1.48 -19.25 14.06
CA PRO A 218 2.43 -18.37 14.75
C PRO A 218 3.24 -17.56 13.74
N GLY A 219 3.28 -16.24 13.92
CA GLY A 219 3.91 -15.31 12.99
C GLY A 219 3.07 -14.89 11.76
N ALA A 220 1.94 -15.52 11.46
CA ALA A 220 1.07 -15.12 10.35
C ALA A 220 0.19 -13.92 10.72
N GLU A 221 0.43 -12.76 10.09
CA GLU A 221 -0.44 -11.60 10.25
C GLU A 221 -1.84 -11.88 9.66
N PRO A 222 -2.93 -11.60 10.41
CA PRO A 222 -4.30 -11.57 9.87
C PRO A 222 -4.43 -10.62 8.67
N GLU A 223 -5.00 -11.15 7.58
CA GLU A 223 -5.27 -10.42 6.34
C GLU A 223 -6.76 -10.04 6.28
N LEU A 224 -7.06 -8.76 6.05
CA LEU A 224 -8.44 -8.25 6.01
C LEU A 224 -8.85 -7.91 4.58
N PRO A 225 -9.86 -8.58 3.98
CA PRO A 225 -10.30 -8.29 2.62
C PRO A 225 -11.10 -6.98 2.55
N LEU A 226 -10.91 -6.24 1.45
CA LEU A 226 -11.50 -4.91 1.27
C LEU A 226 -12.09 -4.68 -0.13
N ALA A 227 -11.55 -5.31 -1.17
CA ALA A 227 -11.98 -5.10 -2.55
C ALA A 227 -11.74 -6.33 -3.43
N ALA A 228 -12.33 -6.34 -4.62
CA ALA A 228 -12.03 -7.30 -5.68
C ALA A 228 -11.94 -6.63 -7.06
N VAL A 229 -11.09 -7.20 -7.93
CA VAL A 229 -10.94 -6.82 -9.34
C VAL A 229 -11.12 -8.08 -10.18
N ARG A 230 -11.96 -8.05 -11.21
CA ARG A 230 -12.17 -9.16 -12.13
C ARG A 230 -11.74 -8.75 -13.53
N LEU A 231 -10.99 -9.61 -14.21
CA LEU A 231 -10.62 -9.49 -15.62
C LEU A 231 -11.14 -10.73 -16.34
N THR A 232 -11.98 -10.54 -17.35
CA THR A 232 -12.64 -11.62 -18.11
C THR A 232 -12.31 -11.46 -19.60
N PRO A 233 -11.98 -12.51 -20.37
CA PRO A 233 -11.87 -12.38 -21.83
C PRO A 233 -13.11 -11.72 -22.44
N THR A 234 -12.92 -10.77 -23.37
CA THR A 234 -14.04 -10.01 -23.97
C THR A 234 -15.07 -10.92 -24.62
N GLY A 235 -16.35 -10.66 -24.35
CA GLY A 235 -17.48 -11.47 -24.87
C GLY A 235 -17.83 -12.70 -24.03
N VAL A 236 -17.07 -13.02 -22.97
CA VAL A 236 -17.46 -14.05 -22.00
C VAL A 236 -18.47 -13.47 -21.01
N THR A 237 -19.75 -13.78 -21.21
CA THR A 237 -20.81 -13.45 -20.24
C THR A 237 -20.74 -14.39 -19.04
N ALA A 238 -20.49 -13.82 -17.86
CA ALA A 238 -20.56 -14.53 -16.58
C ALA A 238 -20.87 -13.55 -15.45
N ASP A 239 -21.75 -13.94 -14.53
CA ASP A 239 -22.17 -13.10 -13.40
C ASP A 239 -21.05 -12.90 -12.37
N ALA A 240 -20.83 -11.66 -11.91
CA ALA A 240 -19.69 -11.33 -11.03
C ALA A 240 -19.94 -11.70 -9.55
N PRO A 241 -21.07 -11.34 -8.92
CA PRO A 241 -21.50 -11.90 -7.64
C PRO A 241 -21.50 -13.42 -7.59
N GLY A 242 -22.06 -14.08 -8.61
CA GLY A 242 -22.11 -15.53 -8.75
C GLY A 242 -20.73 -16.17 -8.90
N THR A 243 -19.83 -15.55 -9.68
CA THR A 243 -18.42 -15.98 -9.77
C THR A 243 -17.75 -15.93 -8.40
N LEU A 244 -17.86 -14.81 -7.67
CA LEU A 244 -17.30 -14.66 -6.33
C LEU A 244 -17.89 -15.69 -5.35
N THR A 245 -19.19 -15.96 -5.44
CA THR A 245 -19.90 -16.96 -4.62
C THR A 245 -19.45 -18.39 -4.93
N ALA A 246 -19.24 -18.74 -6.20
CA ALA A 246 -18.70 -20.04 -6.60
C ALA A 246 -17.27 -20.25 -6.06
N TRP A 247 -16.43 -19.22 -6.05
CA TRP A 247 -15.12 -19.26 -5.40
C TRP A 247 -15.19 -19.37 -3.87
N ALA A 248 -16.27 -18.92 -3.22
CA ALA A 248 -16.51 -19.12 -1.79
C ALA A 248 -17.08 -20.50 -1.43
N GLY A 249 -17.33 -21.37 -2.44
CA GLY A 249 -17.81 -22.74 -2.25
C GLY A 249 -16.88 -23.62 -1.40
N PRO A 250 -17.38 -24.76 -0.89
CA PRO A 250 -16.76 -25.53 0.19
C PRO A 250 -15.29 -25.88 -0.07
N ILE A 251 -14.43 -25.51 0.89
CA ILE A 251 -12.99 -25.78 0.84
C ILE A 251 -12.77 -27.29 0.94
N ARG A 252 -12.54 -27.96 -0.20
CA ARG A 252 -12.04 -29.35 -0.24
C ARG A 252 -10.74 -29.40 0.58
N ALA A 253 -10.75 -30.17 1.67
CA ALA A 253 -9.77 -30.04 2.76
C ALA A 253 -8.32 -30.32 2.30
N GLY A 254 -7.34 -29.63 2.91
CA GLY A 254 -5.93 -29.81 2.56
C GLY A 254 -4.89 -28.95 3.26
N THR A 255 -5.26 -27.89 4.01
CA THR A 255 -4.31 -27.09 4.80
C THR A 255 -4.36 -27.47 6.28
N PRO A 256 -3.23 -27.87 6.91
CA PRO A 256 -3.20 -28.16 8.34
C PRO A 256 -3.55 -26.95 9.19
N SER A 257 -4.45 -27.14 10.16
CA SER A 257 -4.62 -26.20 11.28
C SER A 257 -3.34 -26.20 12.14
N ALA A 258 -2.86 -25.02 12.50
CA ALA A 258 -1.73 -24.85 13.40
C ALA A 258 -2.24 -24.58 14.81
N ARG A 259 -1.70 -25.27 15.82
CA ARG A 259 -1.96 -24.93 17.22
C ARG A 259 -1.28 -23.61 17.57
N PRO A 260 -1.89 -22.75 18.42
CA PRO A 260 -1.28 -21.48 18.82
C PRO A 260 0.02 -21.72 19.61
N GLY A 261 1.07 -21.00 19.21
CA GLY A 261 2.17 -20.66 20.10
C GLY A 261 1.80 -19.45 20.96
N ALA A 262 2.55 -19.20 22.03
CA ALA A 262 2.27 -18.09 22.94
C ALA A 262 2.64 -16.73 22.30
N GLU A 263 1.75 -16.14 21.50
CA GLU A 263 1.89 -14.76 21.04
C GLU A 263 1.45 -13.75 22.12
N THR A 264 2.29 -12.74 22.34
CA THR A 264 1.93 -11.56 23.14
C THR A 264 0.75 -10.81 22.52
N ALA A 265 -0.18 -10.33 23.34
CA ALA A 265 -1.33 -9.56 22.88
C ALA A 265 -0.93 -8.40 21.95
N ALA A 266 -1.64 -8.23 20.84
CA ALA A 266 -1.34 -7.21 19.85
C ALA A 266 -1.48 -5.78 20.44
N PRO A 267 -0.60 -4.82 20.06
CA PRO A 267 -0.70 -3.43 20.51
C PRO A 267 -2.09 -2.83 20.26
N THR A 268 -2.58 -2.02 21.20
CA THR A 268 -3.97 -1.53 21.22
C THR A 268 -4.40 -0.82 19.94
N GLU A 269 -3.54 0.02 19.34
CA GLU A 269 -3.87 0.69 18.07
C GLU A 269 -3.98 -0.31 16.89
N LEU A 270 -3.24 -1.43 16.90
CA LEU A 270 -3.31 -2.48 15.88
C LEU A 270 -4.57 -3.34 16.03
N ALA A 271 -4.94 -3.70 17.27
CA ALA A 271 -6.21 -4.36 17.54
C ALA A 271 -7.40 -3.47 17.14
N ALA A 272 -7.38 -2.19 17.51
CA ALA A 272 -8.41 -1.23 17.14
C ALA A 272 -8.54 -1.06 15.62
N ALA A 273 -7.42 -0.91 14.89
CA ALA A 273 -7.42 -0.79 13.43
C ALA A 273 -7.95 -2.05 12.73
N ARG A 274 -7.58 -3.25 13.21
CA ARG A 274 -8.10 -4.52 12.66
C ARG A 274 -9.61 -4.67 12.88
N ASN A 275 -10.08 -4.39 14.10
CA ASN A 275 -11.50 -4.54 14.45
C ASN A 275 -12.37 -3.52 13.70
N LEU A 276 -11.86 -2.29 13.53
CA LEU A 276 -12.51 -1.26 12.71
C LEU A 276 -12.58 -1.67 11.23
N LEU A 277 -11.48 -2.15 10.64
CA LEU A 277 -11.48 -2.59 9.24
C LEU A 277 -12.36 -3.83 9.01
N HIS A 278 -12.37 -4.79 9.94
CA HIS A 278 -13.29 -5.93 9.89
C HIS A 278 -14.76 -5.48 9.96
N HIS A 279 -15.10 -4.52 10.84
CA HIS A 279 -16.43 -3.93 10.90
C HIS A 279 -16.80 -3.20 9.59
N ILE A 280 -15.89 -2.41 9.03
CA ILE A 280 -16.06 -1.67 7.77
C ILE A 280 -16.25 -2.62 6.57
N ALA A 281 -15.63 -3.81 6.59
CA ALA A 281 -15.74 -4.80 5.53
C ALA A 281 -17.06 -5.59 5.50
N ARG A 282 -17.95 -5.45 6.50
CA ARG A 282 -19.23 -6.18 6.53
C ARG A 282 -20.30 -5.53 5.66
N ALA A 283 -20.94 -6.34 4.82
CA ALA A 283 -22.05 -5.98 3.92
C ALA A 283 -23.05 -7.16 3.76
N PRO A 284 -23.66 -7.66 4.85
CA PRO A 284 -24.52 -8.86 4.80
C PRO A 284 -25.76 -8.69 3.91
N GLU A 285 -26.24 -7.46 3.72
CA GLU A 285 -27.39 -7.14 2.85
C GLU A 285 -27.05 -7.19 1.35
N LEU A 286 -25.75 -7.19 0.99
CA LEU A 286 -25.27 -7.27 -0.40
C LEU A 286 -23.97 -8.10 -0.48
N PRO A 287 -24.00 -9.42 -0.18
CA PRO A 287 -22.75 -10.19 0.00
C PRO A 287 -21.83 -10.20 -1.22
N GLY A 288 -22.38 -10.28 -2.43
CA GLY A 288 -21.62 -10.28 -3.68
C GLY A 288 -21.11 -8.92 -4.16
N GLY A 289 -21.58 -7.83 -3.54
CA GLY A 289 -21.23 -6.44 -3.88
C GLY A 289 -21.72 -5.94 -5.25
N THR A 290 -21.52 -4.65 -5.47
CA THR A 290 -21.79 -3.94 -6.72
C THR A 290 -20.55 -3.97 -7.61
N TRP A 291 -20.72 -4.42 -8.85
CA TRP A 291 -19.64 -4.55 -9.82
C TRP A 291 -19.76 -3.48 -10.91
N HIS A 292 -18.66 -2.82 -11.22
CA HIS A 292 -18.65 -1.67 -12.12
C HIS A 292 -17.56 -1.78 -13.18
N PRO A 293 -17.83 -1.36 -14.44
CA PRO A 293 -16.80 -1.22 -15.48
C PRO A 293 -15.63 -0.35 -15.04
N ALA A 294 -14.42 -0.82 -15.35
CA ALA A 294 -13.17 -0.18 -14.99
C ALA A 294 -12.30 0.10 -16.24
N PRO A 295 -12.79 0.92 -17.20
CA PRO A 295 -12.10 1.16 -18.45
C PRO A 295 -10.77 1.90 -18.23
N ARG A 296 -9.76 1.53 -19.01
CA ARG A 296 -8.48 2.26 -19.06
C ARG A 296 -8.71 3.61 -19.79
N PRO A 297 -8.45 4.78 -19.17
CA PRO A 297 -8.63 6.06 -19.86
C PRO A 297 -7.62 6.26 -20.99
N GLU A 298 -8.05 6.78 -22.13
CA GLU A 298 -7.12 7.35 -23.10
C GLU A 298 -6.46 8.62 -22.50
N PRO A 299 -5.15 8.84 -22.66
CA PRO A 299 -4.18 8.12 -23.50
C PRO A 299 -3.25 7.19 -22.69
N VAL A 300 -3.74 6.54 -21.63
CA VAL A 300 -2.91 5.67 -20.77
C VAL A 300 -2.47 4.43 -21.56
N THR A 301 -1.16 4.31 -21.78
CA THR A 301 -0.53 3.15 -22.42
C THR A 301 0.24 2.30 -21.40
N ASP A 302 0.64 1.09 -21.79
CA ASP A 302 1.51 0.25 -20.96
C ASP A 302 2.81 0.99 -20.59
N GLY A 303 3.43 1.67 -21.56
CA GLY A 303 4.60 2.53 -21.33
C GLY A 303 4.35 3.74 -20.41
N ALA A 304 3.10 4.19 -20.23
CA ALA A 304 2.76 5.16 -19.19
C ALA A 304 2.68 4.49 -17.79
N LEU A 305 2.13 3.27 -17.70
CA LEU A 305 2.12 2.50 -16.44
C LEU A 305 3.53 2.11 -15.99
N GLU A 306 4.39 1.72 -16.93
CA GLU A 306 5.82 1.45 -16.68
C GLU A 306 6.58 2.67 -16.15
N LYS A 307 6.25 3.88 -16.62
CA LYS A 307 6.87 5.14 -16.21
C LYS A 307 6.24 5.76 -14.94
N ARG A 308 5.03 5.37 -14.56
CA ARG A 308 4.27 5.97 -13.46
C ARG A 308 4.98 5.79 -12.12
N ARG A 309 5.41 6.90 -11.51
CA ARG A 309 6.05 6.95 -10.18
C ARG A 309 5.53 8.18 -9.42
N SER A 310 5.62 8.12 -8.09
CA SER A 310 5.48 9.31 -7.26
C SER A 310 6.72 10.20 -7.41
N ALA A 311 6.53 11.47 -7.79
CA ALA A 311 7.62 12.41 -8.00
C ALA A 311 8.28 12.89 -6.68
N PRO A 312 9.53 13.39 -6.70
CA PRO A 312 10.04 14.22 -5.62
C PRO A 312 9.25 15.56 -5.56
N PRO A 313 9.27 16.30 -4.44
CA PRO A 313 8.46 17.51 -4.32
C PRO A 313 8.85 18.64 -5.29
N ASP A 314 10.13 18.80 -5.60
CA ASP A 314 10.64 19.89 -6.46
C ASP A 314 10.10 19.80 -7.89
N ASP A 315 9.96 18.56 -8.39
CA ASP A 315 9.35 18.20 -9.68
C ASP A 315 7.85 18.58 -9.78
N LEU A 316 7.20 18.96 -8.68
CA LEU A 316 5.77 19.28 -8.63
C LEU A 316 5.48 20.79 -8.66
N THR A 317 6.50 21.64 -8.65
CA THR A 317 6.37 23.09 -8.37
C THR A 317 5.62 23.92 -9.43
N HIS A 318 5.58 23.47 -10.68
CA HIS A 318 5.02 24.25 -11.80
C HIS A 318 3.55 23.89 -12.03
N PRO A 319 2.61 24.85 -12.13
CA PRO A 319 1.19 24.55 -12.32
C PRO A 319 0.92 23.87 -13.69
N PRO A 320 0.03 22.87 -13.76
CA PRO A 320 -0.46 22.33 -15.02
C PRO A 320 -1.37 23.35 -15.73
N GLY A 321 -1.38 23.33 -17.07
CA GLY A 321 -2.34 24.12 -17.86
C GLY A 321 -3.79 23.65 -17.71
N GLU A 322 -4.74 24.50 -18.13
CA GLU A 322 -6.18 24.28 -17.90
C GLU A 322 -6.70 22.97 -18.52
N ASP A 323 -6.42 22.67 -19.79
CA ASP A 323 -6.87 21.41 -20.43
C ASP A 323 -6.36 20.15 -19.71
N PRO A 324 -5.04 19.99 -19.46
CA PRO A 324 -4.54 18.88 -18.64
C PRO A 324 -5.26 18.79 -17.28
N LEU A 325 -5.48 19.91 -16.59
CA LEU A 325 -6.15 19.91 -15.29
C LEU A 325 -7.63 19.49 -15.39
N ALA A 326 -8.36 20.01 -16.39
CA ALA A 326 -9.76 19.66 -16.67
C ALA A 326 -9.92 18.18 -17.03
N ARG A 327 -8.94 17.60 -17.76
CA ARG A 327 -8.89 16.17 -18.09
C ARG A 327 -8.59 15.30 -16.87
N LEU A 328 -7.69 15.73 -15.99
CA LEU A 328 -7.41 15.03 -14.73
C LEU A 328 -8.63 15.06 -13.79
N LEU A 329 -9.28 16.21 -13.59
CA LEU A 329 -10.50 16.30 -12.79
C LEU A 329 -11.66 15.50 -13.40
N THR A 330 -11.80 15.50 -14.73
CA THR A 330 -12.78 14.64 -15.42
C THR A 330 -12.50 13.16 -15.13
N THR A 331 -11.25 12.73 -15.22
CA THR A 331 -10.82 11.35 -14.93
C THR A 331 -11.11 10.96 -13.49
N ALA A 332 -10.84 11.86 -12.53
CA ALA A 332 -11.10 11.63 -11.12
C ALA A 332 -12.59 11.38 -10.84
N ARG A 333 -13.46 12.17 -11.47
CA ARG A 333 -14.92 12.08 -11.36
C ARG A 333 -15.53 10.89 -12.10
N THR A 334 -14.98 10.48 -13.25
CA THR A 334 -15.52 9.36 -14.04
C THR A 334 -14.99 7.99 -13.62
N ALA A 335 -13.82 7.93 -12.98
CA ALA A 335 -13.23 6.66 -12.50
C ALA A 335 -14.13 5.93 -11.49
N ARG A 336 -14.84 6.65 -10.62
CA ARG A 336 -15.85 6.13 -9.68
C ARG A 336 -16.97 7.17 -9.49
N PRO A 337 -18.08 7.09 -10.23
CA PRO A 337 -19.20 8.05 -10.11
C PRO A 337 -19.92 8.04 -8.75
N ASP A 338 -19.76 6.97 -7.99
CA ASP A 338 -20.19 6.76 -6.59
C ASP A 338 -19.16 7.22 -5.54
N GLY A 339 -18.01 7.74 -6.00
CA GLY A 339 -16.91 8.19 -5.18
C GLY A 339 -17.10 9.58 -4.56
N PRO A 340 -16.05 10.11 -3.90
CA PRO A 340 -16.02 11.49 -3.42
C PRO A 340 -16.11 12.53 -4.56
N ALA A 341 -16.47 13.76 -4.18
CA ALA A 341 -16.33 14.91 -5.05
C ALA A 341 -14.83 15.25 -5.26
N TRP A 342 -14.54 15.98 -6.35
CA TRP A 342 -13.18 16.35 -6.72
C TRP A 342 -13.04 17.83 -7.08
N THR A 343 -12.03 18.46 -6.50
CA THR A 343 -11.59 19.83 -6.77
C THR A 343 -10.06 19.86 -6.98
N ALA A 344 -9.53 20.97 -7.48
CA ALA A 344 -8.09 21.22 -7.58
C ALA A 344 -7.74 22.61 -7.04
N ALA A 345 -6.87 22.68 -6.04
CA ALA A 345 -6.22 23.92 -5.63
C ALA A 345 -5.02 24.16 -6.53
N VAL A 346 -4.94 25.33 -7.18
CA VAL A 346 -3.91 25.67 -8.18
C VAL A 346 -3.16 26.92 -7.73
N GLY A 347 -1.84 26.92 -7.95
CA GLY A 347 -0.94 28.04 -7.68
C GLY A 347 -0.62 28.89 -8.91
N GLY A 348 0.42 29.72 -8.78
CA GLY A 348 0.84 30.65 -9.82
C GLY A 348 0.17 32.02 -9.69
N ASP A 349 0.08 32.74 -10.80
CA ASP A 349 -0.30 34.17 -10.81
C ASP A 349 -1.79 34.43 -10.57
N ALA A 350 -2.64 33.41 -10.77
CA ALA A 350 -4.08 33.45 -10.54
C ALA A 350 -4.53 32.23 -9.70
N PRO A 351 -4.16 32.16 -8.41
CA PRO A 351 -4.40 30.98 -7.59
C PRO A 351 -5.88 30.87 -7.20
N ALA A 352 -6.44 29.66 -7.30
CA ALA A 352 -7.85 29.39 -7.06
C ALA A 352 -8.13 27.90 -6.76
N LEU A 353 -9.33 27.62 -6.24
CA LEU A 353 -9.90 26.28 -6.12
C LEU A 353 -10.89 26.05 -7.27
N TYR A 354 -10.55 25.13 -8.17
CA TYR A 354 -11.37 24.76 -9.33
C TYR A 354 -12.15 23.46 -9.12
N ALA A 355 -13.30 23.35 -9.76
CA ALA A 355 -14.07 22.12 -9.94
C ALA A 355 -14.28 21.82 -11.44
N LYS A 356 -14.88 20.66 -11.71
CA LYS A 356 -15.24 20.22 -13.07
C LYS A 356 -16.65 19.65 -13.11
N ALA A 357 -17.63 20.50 -13.38
CA ALA A 357 -19.02 20.10 -13.57
C ALA A 357 -19.14 19.06 -14.71
N PRO A 358 -20.08 18.08 -14.60
CA PRO A 358 -20.41 17.18 -15.70
C PRO A 358 -20.87 17.95 -16.95
N GLY A 359 -20.46 17.52 -18.14
CA GLY A 359 -20.86 18.12 -19.42
C GLY A 359 -20.22 19.49 -19.76
N SER A 360 -19.83 20.28 -18.76
CA SER A 360 -19.05 21.53 -18.94
C SER A 360 -17.74 21.26 -19.69
N ARG A 361 -17.28 22.21 -20.52
CA ARG A 361 -15.99 22.12 -21.23
C ARG A 361 -14.78 22.63 -20.41
N GLY A 362 -14.94 23.74 -19.68
CA GLY A 362 -13.87 24.39 -18.91
C GLY A 362 -13.83 24.02 -17.44
N LEU A 363 -13.02 24.73 -16.65
CA LEU A 363 -13.02 24.64 -15.18
C LEU A 363 -13.98 25.65 -14.53
N ASP A 364 -14.60 25.26 -13.43
CA ASP A 364 -15.54 26.09 -12.67
C ASP A 364 -14.85 26.58 -11.38
N VAL A 365 -14.72 27.89 -11.16
CA VAL A 365 -14.08 28.45 -9.94
C VAL A 365 -15.01 28.29 -8.74
N ARG A 366 -14.59 27.54 -7.70
CA ARG A 366 -15.29 27.45 -6.41
C ARG A 366 -14.88 28.54 -5.42
N ALA A 367 -13.60 28.92 -5.42
CA ALA A 367 -13.05 29.98 -4.58
C ALA A 367 -11.77 30.57 -5.19
N SER A 368 -11.49 31.84 -4.89
CA SER A 368 -10.26 32.54 -5.30
C SER A 368 -9.25 32.61 -4.17
N GLY A 369 -7.95 32.63 -4.49
CA GLY A 369 -6.86 32.67 -3.53
C GLY A 369 -6.16 31.32 -3.35
N ASP A 370 -4.95 31.34 -2.80
CA ASP A 370 -4.10 30.16 -2.68
C ASP A 370 -4.45 29.32 -1.44
N ALA A 371 -5.12 28.19 -1.66
CA ALA A 371 -5.43 27.24 -0.60
C ALA A 371 -4.22 26.39 -0.16
N ARG A 372 -3.14 26.31 -0.96
CA ARG A 372 -2.05 25.33 -0.79
C ARG A 372 -1.29 25.47 0.54
N PRO A 373 -1.02 26.66 1.10
CA PRO A 373 -0.43 26.79 2.44
C PRO A 373 -1.33 26.21 3.55
N THR A 374 -2.66 26.35 3.42
CA THR A 374 -3.62 25.71 4.33
C THR A 374 -3.64 24.19 4.14
N LEU A 375 -3.62 23.71 2.90
CA LEU A 375 -3.52 22.28 2.58
C LEU A 375 -2.24 21.66 3.14
N ALA A 376 -1.10 22.34 3.07
CA ALA A 376 0.18 21.88 3.63
C ALA A 376 0.10 21.66 5.16
N ARG A 377 -0.50 22.62 5.88
CA ARG A 377 -0.76 22.49 7.33
C ARG A 377 -1.71 21.35 7.65
N TRP A 378 -2.77 21.17 6.86
CA TRP A 378 -3.73 20.07 7.03
C TRP A 378 -3.15 18.70 6.68
N ALA A 379 -2.26 18.61 5.70
CA ALA A 379 -1.65 17.38 5.23
C ALA A 379 -0.47 16.91 6.10
N ALA A 380 -0.71 16.80 7.42
CA ALA A 380 0.31 16.48 8.43
C ALA A 380 1.53 17.43 8.43
N GLY A 381 1.34 18.72 8.14
CA GLY A 381 2.43 19.71 8.18
C GLY A 381 3.43 19.63 7.03
N GLN A 382 3.13 18.89 5.97
CA GLN A 382 3.99 18.74 4.79
C GLN A 382 4.12 20.04 3.97
N GLN A 383 5.07 20.89 4.36
CA GLN A 383 5.26 22.26 3.82
C GLN A 383 5.40 22.29 2.29
N TRP A 384 6.01 21.26 1.68
CA TRP A 384 6.22 21.17 0.23
C TRP A 384 4.93 21.28 -0.60
N ILE A 385 3.77 20.92 -0.02
CA ILE A 385 2.46 21.04 -0.66
C ILE A 385 2.10 22.51 -0.97
N GLY A 386 2.58 23.46 -0.15
CA GLY A 386 2.41 24.90 -0.39
C GLY A 386 3.08 25.38 -1.68
N GLY A 387 4.14 24.69 -2.13
CA GLY A 387 4.84 24.97 -3.37
C GLY A 387 4.33 24.20 -4.59
N ALA A 388 3.49 23.17 -4.43
CA ALA A 388 3.06 22.32 -5.53
C ALA A 388 2.13 23.06 -6.52
N GLY A 389 2.37 22.91 -7.82
CA GLY A 389 1.68 23.66 -8.88
C GLY A 389 0.16 23.49 -8.87
N ALA A 390 -0.31 22.26 -8.70
CA ALA A 390 -1.69 21.96 -8.34
C ALA A 390 -1.79 20.81 -7.33
N VAL A 391 -2.88 20.77 -6.58
CA VAL A 391 -3.25 19.69 -5.66
C VAL A 391 -4.70 19.32 -5.93
N LEU A 392 -4.92 18.15 -6.53
CA LEU A 392 -6.26 17.58 -6.68
C LEU A 392 -6.69 16.95 -5.34
N LEU A 393 -7.91 17.23 -4.92
CA LEU A 393 -8.48 16.84 -3.64
C LEU A 393 -9.70 15.96 -3.86
N ALA A 394 -9.73 14.80 -3.21
CA ALA A 394 -10.92 13.98 -3.06
C ALA A 394 -11.60 14.38 -1.75
N HIS A 395 -12.86 14.82 -1.81
CA HIS A 395 -13.57 15.34 -0.63
C HIS A 395 -15.02 14.81 -0.49
N GLY A 396 -15.46 14.70 0.76
CA GLY A 396 -16.77 14.19 1.16
C GLY A 396 -16.69 13.46 2.50
N CYS A 397 -17.37 12.31 2.62
CA CYS A 397 -17.33 11.42 3.78
C CYS A 397 -17.58 12.14 5.14
N PRO A 398 -18.86 12.50 5.43
CA PRO A 398 -19.25 13.15 6.67
C PRO A 398 -18.74 12.45 7.94
N GLY A 399 -18.53 13.20 9.02
CA GLY A 399 -18.06 12.66 10.30
C GLY A 399 -19.01 11.63 10.95
N ASP A 400 -20.26 11.59 10.50
CA ASP A 400 -21.33 10.67 10.88
C ASP A 400 -21.64 9.58 9.83
N ALA A 401 -20.83 9.46 8.77
CA ALA A 401 -21.09 8.53 7.67
C ALA A 401 -21.12 7.04 8.11
N PRO A 402 -22.02 6.22 7.56
CA PRO A 402 -22.10 4.79 7.85
C PRO A 402 -20.90 4.02 7.27
N ALA A 403 -20.61 2.84 7.84
CA ALA A 403 -19.44 2.02 7.52
C ALA A 403 -19.25 1.75 6.02
N ALA A 404 -20.33 1.42 5.29
CA ALA A 404 -20.29 1.21 3.84
C ALA A 404 -19.92 2.48 3.06
N ALA A 405 -20.46 3.65 3.44
CA ALA A 405 -20.11 4.91 2.80
C ALA A 405 -18.64 5.30 3.07
N VAL A 406 -18.15 5.04 4.29
CA VAL A 406 -16.72 5.20 4.63
C VAL A 406 -15.84 4.28 3.77
N ARG A 407 -16.22 2.99 3.64
CA ARG A 407 -15.52 2.00 2.82
C ARG A 407 -15.41 2.44 1.37
N THR A 408 -16.57 2.65 0.72
CA THR A 408 -16.66 3.01 -0.70
C THR A 408 -15.97 4.33 -0.98
N CYS A 409 -16.15 5.36 -0.14
CA CYS A 409 -15.54 6.67 -0.37
C CYS A 409 -13.99 6.61 -0.36
N HIS A 410 -13.37 5.91 0.60
CA HIS A 410 -11.91 5.80 0.65
C HIS A 410 -11.35 4.87 -0.46
N LEU A 411 -12.00 3.73 -0.73
CA LEU A 411 -11.58 2.86 -1.84
C LEU A 411 -11.70 3.57 -3.19
N ALA A 412 -12.79 4.31 -3.42
CA ALA A 412 -12.98 5.12 -4.61
C ALA A 412 -12.00 6.30 -4.71
N ALA A 413 -11.69 6.98 -3.59
CA ALA A 413 -10.68 8.03 -3.55
C ALA A 413 -9.30 7.53 -3.97
N GLY A 414 -8.86 6.39 -3.41
CA GLY A 414 -7.60 5.74 -3.78
C GLY A 414 -7.58 5.29 -5.24
N TYR A 415 -8.66 4.66 -5.70
CA TYR A 415 -8.80 4.21 -7.08
C TYR A 415 -8.74 5.36 -8.10
N ALA A 416 -9.56 6.40 -7.88
CA ALA A 416 -9.57 7.57 -8.75
C ALA A 416 -8.22 8.30 -8.73
N ALA A 417 -7.56 8.44 -7.58
CA ALA A 417 -6.19 8.99 -7.53
C ALA A 417 -5.18 8.13 -8.30
N GLY A 418 -5.28 6.81 -8.27
CA GLY A 418 -4.45 5.90 -9.07
C GLY A 418 -4.67 6.06 -10.58
N ALA A 419 -5.93 6.18 -11.01
CA ALA A 419 -6.30 6.47 -12.40
C ALA A 419 -5.79 7.84 -12.87
N VAL A 420 -5.94 8.87 -12.04
CA VAL A 420 -5.43 10.22 -12.31
C VAL A 420 -3.90 10.25 -12.34
N GLN A 421 -3.20 9.50 -11.48
CA GLN A 421 -1.72 9.40 -11.52
C GLN A 421 -1.24 8.78 -12.85
N ALA A 422 -1.96 7.79 -13.37
CA ALA A 422 -1.66 7.18 -14.67
C ALA A 422 -1.95 8.13 -15.85
N HIS A 423 -3.08 8.83 -15.82
CA HIS A 423 -3.39 9.83 -16.84
C HIS A 423 -2.37 10.99 -16.80
N ALA A 424 -2.03 11.51 -15.61
CA ALA A 424 -1.00 12.54 -15.45
C ALA A 424 0.36 12.09 -16.05
N THR A 425 0.76 10.84 -15.79
CA THR A 425 1.98 10.27 -16.39
C THR A 425 1.89 10.20 -17.92
N ALA A 426 0.72 9.84 -18.47
CA ALA A 426 0.48 9.80 -19.92
C ALA A 426 0.43 11.19 -20.57
N LEU A 427 0.14 12.25 -19.81
CA LEU A 427 0.26 13.65 -20.22
C LEU A 427 1.67 14.24 -20.00
N GLY A 428 2.64 13.44 -19.54
CA GLY A 428 4.00 13.90 -19.22
C GLY A 428 4.12 14.70 -17.92
N LEU A 429 3.05 14.80 -17.14
CA LEU A 429 3.01 15.51 -15.86
C LEU A 429 3.65 14.71 -14.73
N ARG A 430 4.16 15.42 -13.72
CA ARG A 430 4.64 14.86 -12.45
C ARG A 430 3.50 14.78 -11.45
N SER A 431 3.49 13.77 -10.58
CA SER A 431 2.45 13.63 -9.55
C SER A 431 2.88 12.85 -8.31
N ARG A 432 2.28 13.14 -7.15
CA ARG A 432 2.58 12.52 -5.83
C ARG A 432 1.30 12.43 -4.97
N PRO A 433 0.85 11.22 -4.56
CA PRO A 433 -0.31 11.07 -3.69
C PRO A 433 -0.10 11.60 -2.27
N ILE A 434 -1.15 12.10 -1.64
CA ILE A 434 -1.17 12.68 -0.28
C ILE A 434 -2.32 12.02 0.51
N GLY A 435 -2.00 11.04 1.36
CA GLY A 435 -3.00 10.19 2.00
C GLY A 435 -3.51 10.61 3.40
N SER A 436 -2.88 11.60 4.04
CA SER A 436 -3.13 11.92 5.46
C SER A 436 -3.55 13.38 5.61
N TRP A 437 -4.71 13.61 6.23
CA TRP A 437 -5.35 14.92 6.34
C TRP A 437 -5.94 15.15 7.74
N GLN A 438 -5.67 16.30 8.35
CA GLN A 438 -6.07 16.67 9.72
C GLN A 438 -6.76 18.02 9.74
N ARG A 439 -7.90 18.10 10.44
CA ARG A 439 -8.78 19.29 10.53
C ARG A 439 -9.19 19.84 9.13
N ALA A 440 -9.15 18.98 8.13
CA ALA A 440 -9.31 19.28 6.70
C ALA A 440 -10.79 19.21 6.27
N ASP A 441 -11.63 20.04 6.91
CA ASP A 441 -13.03 20.22 6.55
C ASP A 441 -13.11 21.30 5.45
N LEU A 442 -13.17 20.86 4.19
CA LEU A 442 -13.15 21.74 3.03
C LEU A 442 -14.46 22.52 2.94
N GLY A 443 -15.60 21.86 3.21
CA GLY A 443 -16.90 22.51 3.27
C GLY A 443 -16.91 23.65 4.29
N ALA A 444 -16.52 23.38 5.55
CA ALA A 444 -16.46 24.42 6.58
C ALA A 444 -15.52 25.59 6.21
N ALA A 445 -14.40 25.32 5.54
CA ALA A 445 -13.48 26.35 5.07
C ALA A 445 -13.99 27.17 3.88
N LEU A 446 -14.97 26.65 3.13
CA LEU A 446 -15.70 27.35 2.07
C LEU A 446 -17.02 28.00 2.58
N GLY A 447 -17.30 27.93 3.89
CA GLY A 447 -18.52 28.47 4.49
C GLY A 447 -19.75 27.55 4.40
N GLU A 448 -19.59 26.31 3.96
CA GLU A 448 -20.64 25.28 3.96
C GLU A 448 -20.84 24.67 5.37
N ALA A 449 -21.84 23.80 5.50
CA ALA A 449 -22.17 23.15 6.77
C ALA A 449 -21.01 22.26 7.27
N PRO A 450 -20.50 22.48 8.50
CA PRO A 450 -19.32 21.78 9.00
C PRO A 450 -19.61 20.30 9.30
N GLY A 451 -18.55 19.50 9.26
CA GLY A 451 -18.57 18.07 9.50
C GLY A 451 -18.95 17.24 8.29
N ARG A 452 -19.28 17.85 7.13
CA ARG A 452 -19.86 17.18 5.96
C ARG A 452 -18.86 16.86 4.86
N ASP A 453 -18.02 17.82 4.46
CA ASP A 453 -17.17 17.71 3.27
C ASP A 453 -15.68 17.75 3.65
N TRP A 454 -15.16 16.60 4.07
CA TRP A 454 -13.76 16.45 4.50
C TRP A 454 -12.87 16.02 3.36
N ILE A 455 -11.63 16.51 3.32
CA ILE A 455 -10.61 15.95 2.43
C ILE A 455 -10.29 14.52 2.88
N VAL A 456 -10.52 13.57 1.98
CA VAL A 456 -10.31 12.12 2.16
C VAL A 456 -8.95 11.70 1.61
N HIS A 457 -8.54 12.29 0.49
CA HIS A 457 -7.28 11.97 -0.20
C HIS A 457 -6.87 13.13 -1.11
N GLY A 458 -5.65 13.11 -1.63
CA GLY A 458 -5.25 14.03 -2.69
C GLY A 458 -4.08 13.55 -3.54
N LEU A 459 -3.82 14.31 -4.60
CA LEU A 459 -2.73 14.10 -5.56
C LEU A 459 -2.15 15.46 -5.93
N ALA A 460 -0.93 15.75 -5.47
CA ALA A 460 -0.16 16.87 -6.02
C ALA A 460 0.24 16.55 -7.46
N VAL A 461 0.17 17.56 -8.34
CA VAL A 461 0.49 17.46 -9.77
C VAL A 461 1.30 18.69 -10.18
N GLY A 462 2.33 18.48 -10.99
CA GLY A 462 3.13 19.54 -11.58
C GLY A 462 3.41 19.32 -13.07
N ALA A 463 3.53 20.41 -13.80
CA ALA A 463 4.08 20.40 -15.15
C ALA A 463 5.61 20.20 -15.12
N PRO A 464 6.22 19.60 -16.16
CA PRO A 464 7.66 19.73 -16.36
C PRO A 464 8.04 21.20 -16.61
N PRO A 465 9.26 21.64 -16.24
CA PRO A 465 9.72 22.99 -16.55
C PRO A 465 9.78 23.22 -18.08
N PRO A 466 9.52 24.45 -18.57
CA PRO A 466 9.49 24.74 -19.99
C PRO A 466 10.89 24.56 -20.63
N PRO A 467 10.97 23.97 -21.85
CA PRO A 467 12.24 23.74 -22.52
C PRO A 467 12.96 25.08 -22.80
N GLY A 468 14.25 25.13 -22.47
CA GLY A 468 15.08 26.34 -22.54
C GLY A 468 15.44 26.92 -21.17
N ARG A 469 14.63 26.69 -20.13
CA ARG A 469 15.06 26.93 -18.74
C ARG A 469 15.81 25.70 -18.23
N ALA A 470 17.13 25.69 -18.44
CA ALA A 470 18.00 24.84 -17.64
C ALA A 470 17.75 25.14 -16.15
N ALA A 471 17.78 24.11 -15.30
CA ALA A 471 17.76 24.33 -13.86
C ALA A 471 18.90 25.29 -13.46
N PRO A 472 18.72 26.19 -12.49
CA PRO A 472 19.82 26.95 -11.92
C PRO A 472 20.93 25.97 -11.57
N GLY A 473 22.09 26.13 -12.21
CA GLY A 473 23.09 25.06 -12.24
C GLY A 473 23.43 24.63 -10.82
N PHE A 474 23.29 23.33 -10.54
CA PHE A 474 23.74 22.77 -9.27
C PHE A 474 25.16 23.26 -9.03
N VAL A 475 25.35 24.08 -8.00
CA VAL A 475 26.64 24.23 -7.37
C VAL A 475 26.94 22.83 -6.83
N ARG A 476 27.66 22.04 -7.63
CA ARG A 476 28.40 20.91 -7.12
C ARG A 476 29.35 21.51 -6.10
N HIS A 477 28.97 21.47 -4.83
CA HIS A 477 29.98 21.42 -3.78
C HIS A 477 30.97 20.34 -4.21
N PRO A 478 32.26 20.66 -4.35
CA PRO A 478 33.24 19.64 -4.70
C PRO A 478 33.12 18.52 -3.65
N PRO A 479 33.33 17.25 -4.04
CA PRO A 479 33.32 16.17 -3.06
C PRO A 479 34.30 16.55 -1.95
N THR A 480 33.80 16.64 -0.72
CA THR A 480 34.58 17.14 0.41
C THR A 480 35.78 16.22 0.58
N ALA A 481 36.96 16.71 0.17
CA ALA A 481 38.18 15.91 0.23
C ALA A 481 38.38 15.42 1.67
N GLU A 482 38.74 14.15 1.82
CA GLU A 482 38.97 13.52 3.11
C GLU A 482 40.03 14.33 3.87
N ARG A 483 39.61 15.15 4.83
CA ARG A 483 40.54 15.73 5.79
C ARG A 483 41.00 14.60 6.71
N PRO A 484 42.31 14.37 6.85
CA PRO A 484 42.83 13.24 7.60
C PRO A 484 42.38 13.29 9.05
N ALA A 485 42.31 12.11 9.68
CA ALA A 485 41.78 11.92 11.04
C ALA A 485 42.37 12.94 12.03
N ALA A 486 41.51 13.76 12.61
CA ALA A 486 41.90 14.69 13.65
C ALA A 486 42.29 13.91 14.92
N LEU A 487 43.39 14.33 15.55
CA LEU A 487 44.04 13.64 16.66
C LEU A 487 43.09 13.39 17.84
N THR A 488 43.29 12.24 18.48
CA THR A 488 42.63 11.84 19.73
C THR A 488 42.75 12.93 20.80
N PRO A 489 41.68 13.31 21.53
CA PRO A 489 41.80 14.15 22.71
C PRO A 489 42.68 13.47 23.76
N LEU A 490 43.67 14.18 24.31
CA LEU A 490 44.41 13.69 25.47
C LEU A 490 43.46 13.54 26.66
N ALA A 491 43.55 12.40 27.35
CA ALA A 491 42.93 12.26 28.66
C ALA A 491 43.71 13.12 29.68
N SER A 492 43.01 14.02 30.38
CA SER A 492 43.61 14.85 31.43
C SER A 492 43.98 14.01 32.65
N SER A 493 45.24 14.03 33.05
CA SER A 493 45.74 13.33 34.24
C SER A 493 45.13 13.88 35.54
N PRO A 494 44.78 13.03 36.53
CA PRO A 494 44.59 13.47 37.90
C PRO A 494 45.94 13.85 38.55
N PRO A 495 45.94 14.68 39.61
CA PRO A 495 47.17 15.10 40.28
C PRO A 495 47.82 13.97 41.10
N VAL A 496 49.15 13.97 41.13
CA VAL A 496 49.95 13.06 41.98
C VAL A 496 50.28 13.75 43.29
N THR A 497 50.09 13.05 44.41
CA THR A 497 50.52 13.48 45.75
C THR A 497 51.52 12.48 46.34
N THR A 498 52.76 12.92 46.49
CA THR A 498 53.87 12.37 47.33
C THR A 498 54.06 10.84 47.53
N ALA A 499 55.27 10.40 47.19
CA ALA A 499 55.91 9.10 47.49
C ALA A 499 56.14 8.88 49.03
N PRO A 500 56.75 7.75 49.53
CA PRO A 500 57.49 6.70 48.80
C PRO A 500 57.29 5.22 49.24
N GLY A 501 57.88 4.27 48.50
CA GLY A 501 58.08 2.89 48.97
C GLY A 501 58.54 1.85 47.94
N SER A 502 59.82 1.43 48.04
CA SER A 502 60.35 0.10 47.67
C SER A 502 60.47 -0.37 46.20
N THR A 503 61.47 -1.22 45.97
CA THR A 503 61.94 -1.84 44.71
C THR A 503 62.07 -3.39 44.90
N PRO A 504 62.73 -4.19 44.02
CA PRO A 504 62.46 -4.47 42.59
C PRO A 504 62.41 -6.00 42.27
N SER A 505 62.15 -6.39 41.01
CA SER A 505 62.69 -7.56 40.23
C SER A 505 61.81 -7.81 38.98
N ALA A 506 62.32 -7.94 37.74
CA ALA A 506 63.06 -9.07 37.10
C ALA A 506 62.15 -10.33 36.85
N SER A 507 62.22 -11.07 35.72
CA SER A 507 63.21 -11.20 34.63
C SER A 507 62.61 -11.70 33.28
N THR A 508 63.43 -11.85 32.22
CA THR A 508 63.07 -12.10 30.79
C THR A 508 64.15 -12.98 30.08
N PRO A 509 63.95 -13.62 28.88
CA PRO A 509 62.77 -14.20 28.22
C PRO A 509 62.73 -15.76 28.40
N PRO A 510 63.17 -16.72 27.52
CA PRO A 510 63.69 -16.73 26.13
C PRO A 510 62.82 -17.52 25.09
N ALA A 511 63.40 -17.84 23.92
CA ALA A 511 62.95 -18.77 22.84
C ALA A 511 64.23 -19.49 22.27
N PRO A 512 64.34 -20.17 21.09
CA PRO A 512 63.39 -20.46 19.98
C PRO A 512 63.56 -21.90 19.34
N GLU A 513 63.38 -22.01 18.00
CA GLU A 513 63.79 -23.08 17.03
C GLU A 513 62.73 -24.10 16.49
N ALA A 514 63.04 -24.71 15.34
CA ALA A 514 62.10 -25.41 14.43
C ALA A 514 62.78 -26.46 13.48
N ARG A 515 62.01 -27.28 12.75
CA ARG A 515 62.39 -27.99 11.48
C ARG A 515 61.19 -28.67 10.75
N LEU A 516 61.44 -29.11 9.50
CA LEU A 516 60.52 -29.66 8.46
C LEU A 516 60.81 -31.18 8.21
N PRO A 517 60.25 -31.95 7.21
CA PRO A 517 59.26 -31.68 6.13
C PRO A 517 58.15 -32.77 5.88
N THR A 518 57.46 -32.66 4.73
CA THR A 518 56.33 -33.37 4.04
C THR A 518 56.52 -34.89 3.70
N PRO A 519 55.51 -35.69 3.17
CA PRO A 519 54.64 -35.42 1.98
C PRO A 519 53.14 -35.94 2.09
N PRO A 520 52.34 -36.34 1.05
CA PRO A 520 51.15 -35.53 0.66
C PRO A 520 49.80 -36.24 0.31
N ALA A 521 48.69 -35.47 0.37
CA ALA A 521 47.41 -35.59 -0.42
C ALA A 521 46.51 -36.85 -0.21
N PRO A 522 45.14 -36.76 -0.27
CA PRO A 522 44.36 -36.17 -1.38
C PRO A 522 43.19 -35.24 -0.98
N THR A 523 42.55 -34.63 -1.99
CA THR A 523 41.57 -33.52 -1.87
C THR A 523 40.12 -33.92 -2.19
N PRO A 524 39.14 -33.50 -1.37
CA PRO A 524 37.72 -33.33 -1.74
C PRO A 524 37.26 -31.85 -1.58
N PRO A 525 36.03 -31.42 -1.95
CA PRO A 525 35.85 -30.23 -2.80
C PRO A 525 35.56 -28.90 -2.08
N ALA A 526 35.67 -27.80 -2.84
CA ALA A 526 35.49 -26.44 -2.36
C ALA A 526 34.05 -26.11 -1.93
N THR A 527 33.88 -25.71 -0.67
CA THR A 527 32.68 -25.03 -0.17
C THR A 527 32.69 -23.56 -0.56
N ALA A 528 31.69 -23.10 -1.31
CA ALA A 528 31.52 -21.69 -1.64
C ALA A 528 31.03 -20.89 -0.41
N THR A 529 31.91 -20.11 0.20
CA THR A 529 31.57 -19.20 1.31
C THR A 529 30.83 -17.96 0.82
N THR A 530 29.50 -17.96 0.92
CA THR A 530 28.67 -16.76 0.75
C THR A 530 28.72 -15.88 2.00
N THR A 531 29.56 -14.84 1.97
CA THR A 531 29.61 -13.82 3.02
C THR A 531 28.22 -13.16 3.18
N PRO A 532 27.63 -13.13 4.39
CA PRO A 532 26.37 -12.43 4.62
C PRO A 532 26.58 -10.91 4.52
N ALA A 533 25.71 -10.23 3.78
CA ALA A 533 25.73 -8.78 3.69
C ALA A 533 25.39 -8.14 5.05
N ALA A 534 26.09 -7.06 5.40
CA ALA A 534 25.86 -6.33 6.64
C ALA A 534 24.44 -5.74 6.72
N PRO A 535 23.82 -5.64 7.92
CA PRO A 535 22.51 -5.02 8.08
C PRO A 535 22.56 -3.53 7.74
N ALA A 536 21.58 -3.05 6.99
CA ALA A 536 21.51 -1.65 6.58
C ALA A 536 21.19 -0.72 7.75
N THR A 537 21.87 0.43 7.78
CA THR A 537 21.67 1.53 8.74
C THR A 537 20.21 2.01 8.77
N PRO A 538 19.63 2.36 9.93
CA PRO A 538 18.29 2.96 10.01
C PRO A 538 18.22 4.32 9.28
N PRO A 539 17.02 4.75 8.84
CA PRO A 539 16.85 5.94 8.02
C PRO A 539 17.07 7.25 8.80
N GLY A 540 17.68 8.22 8.11
CA GLY A 540 17.80 9.61 8.58
C GLY A 540 16.46 10.30 8.78
N GLU A 541 16.50 11.47 9.41
CA GLU A 541 15.32 12.03 10.11
C GLU A 541 14.41 12.91 9.23
N GLU A 542 14.86 13.32 8.03
CA GLU A 542 14.18 14.33 7.18
C GLU A 542 12.95 13.86 6.36
N GLU A 543 12.60 12.56 6.32
CA GLU A 543 11.31 12.08 5.73
C GLU A 543 10.23 11.83 6.83
N ARG A 544 10.19 12.61 7.92
CA ARG A 544 9.17 12.49 8.98
C ARG A 544 8.35 13.80 9.16
N PRO A 545 7.04 13.70 9.47
CA PRO A 545 6.16 14.85 9.76
C PRO A 545 6.23 15.30 11.22
#